data_AF-A0A5K0ZR58-F1
#
_entry.id   AF-A0A5K0ZR58-F1
#
_cell.length_a   1.000
_cell.length_b   1.000
_cell.length_c   1.000
_cell.angle_alpha   90.00
_cell.angle_beta   90.00
_cell.angle_gamma   90.00
#
_symmetry.space_group_name_H-M   'P 1'
#
loop_
_entity.id
_entity.type
_entity.pdbx_description
1 polymer ?
#
loop_
_entity_poly.entity_id
_entity_poly.type
_entity_poly.pdbx_seq_one_letter_code
_entity_poly.pdbx_strand_id
1 'polypeptide(L)' 'FEMGDSVVHVNGDQSVAEALHQLWENRLSGIPILDRTSKRLIGALRITDIPLLLDDSRLFSGR' A
#
# COMPACT_ATOMS: atom_id res chain seq x y z
N PHE A 1 23.68 -5.95 -16.40
CA PHE A 1 22.77 -5.66 -15.27
C PHE A 1 21.44 -5.31 -15.89
N GLU A 2 20.54 -6.29 -15.99
CA GLU A 2 19.24 -6.11 -16.62
C GLU A 2 18.33 -5.27 -15.70
N MET A 3 17.72 -4.22 -16.25
CA MET A 3 16.62 -3.48 -15.62
C MET A 3 15.35 -4.36 -15.68
N GLY A 4 15.30 -5.40 -14.85
CA GLY A 4 14.23 -6.39 -14.85
C GLY A 4 13.60 -6.52 -13.46
N ASP A 5 12.69 -5.61 -13.15
CA ASP A 5 11.40 -5.88 -12.48
C ASP A 5 10.75 -4.54 -12.09
N SER A 6 9.57 -4.28 -12.65
CA SER A 6 8.77 -3.13 -12.24
C SER A 6 8.30 -3.36 -10.80
N VAL A 7 8.81 -2.56 -9.85
CA VAL A 7 8.36 -2.62 -8.45
C VAL A 7 6.87 -2.26 -8.38
N VAL A 8 6.06 -3.22 -7.91
CA VAL A 8 4.65 -2.99 -7.62
C VAL A 8 4.54 -1.93 -6.52
N HIS A 9 3.82 -0.85 -6.78
CA HIS A 9 3.62 0.26 -5.86
C HIS A 9 2.19 0.77 -5.94
N VAL A 10 1.77 1.50 -4.92
CA VAL A 10 0.56 2.32 -4.94
C VAL A 10 0.92 3.79 -4.80
N ASN A 11 0.02 4.67 -5.23
CA ASN A 11 0.18 6.11 -5.04
C ASN A 11 -0.55 6.54 -3.75
N GLY A 12 -0.04 7.57 -3.08
CA GLY A 12 -0.59 8.06 -1.80
C GLY A 12 -2.01 8.63 -1.85
N ASP A 13 -2.56 8.85 -3.05
CA ASP A 13 -3.94 9.27 -3.28
C ASP A 13 -4.90 8.10 -3.47
N GLN A 14 -4.40 6.86 -3.52
CA GLN A 14 -5.21 5.64 -3.59
C GLN A 14 -5.69 5.22 -2.20
N SER A 15 -6.83 4.54 -2.17
CA SER A 15 -7.40 4.04 -0.93
C SER A 15 -6.54 2.93 -0.30
N VAL A 16 -6.65 2.78 1.02
CA VAL A 16 -6.04 1.65 1.74
C VAL A 16 -6.53 0.31 1.16
N ALA A 17 -7.79 0.22 0.73
CA ALA A 17 -8.35 -0.99 0.13
C ALA A 17 -7.63 -1.40 -1.17
N GLU A 18 -7.26 -0.44 -2.03
CA GLU A 18 -6.47 -0.71 -3.23
C GLU A 18 -5.08 -1.25 -2.89
N ALA A 19 -4.44 -0.67 -1.87
CA ALA A 19 -3.13 -1.13 -1.41
C ALA A 19 -3.19 -2.56 -0.83
N LEU A 20 -4.22 -2.88 -0.05
CA LEU A 20 -4.45 -4.22 0.47
C LEU A 20 -4.75 -5.22 -0.66
N HIS A 21 -5.53 -4.82 -1.67
CA HIS A 21 -5.79 -5.65 -2.84
C HIS A 21 -4.49 -5.96 -3.59
N GLN A 22 -3.62 -4.97 -3.81
CA GLN A 22 -2.32 -5.18 -4.46
C GLN A 22 -1.41 -6.12 -3.66
N LEU A 23 -1.39 -6.01 -2.33
CA LEU A 23 -0.65 -6.95 -1.47
C LEU A 23 -1.15 -8.39 -1.65
N TRP A 24 -2.47 -8.58 -1.68
CA TRP A 24 -3.09 -9.90 -1.84
C TRP A 24 -2.85 -10.51 -3.23
N GLU A 25 -3.15 -9.76 -4.30
CA GLU A 25 -2.99 -10.19 -5.70
C GLU A 25 -1.54 -10.59 -6.01
N ASN A 26 -0.58 -9.77 -5.57
CA ASN A 26 0.84 -9.99 -5.86
C ASN A 26 1.55 -10.86 -4.81
N ARG A 27 0.83 -11.35 -3.78
CA ARG A 27 1.38 -12.12 -2.66
C ARG A 27 2.58 -11.44 -1.97
N LEU A 28 2.49 -10.12 -1.83
CA LEU A 28 3.53 -9.27 -1.24
C LEU A 28 3.26 -9.06 0.25
N SER A 29 4.33 -9.05 1.06
CA SER A 29 4.24 -8.72 2.49
C SER A 29 4.22 -7.21 2.75
N GLY A 30 4.66 -6.41 1.78
CA GLY A 30 4.69 -4.96 1.84
C GLY A 30 4.70 -4.32 0.47
N ILE A 31 4.14 -3.12 0.37
CA ILE A 31 4.04 -2.33 -0.86
C ILE A 31 4.49 -0.89 -0.60
N PRO A 32 5.42 -0.35 -1.40
CA PRO A 32 5.82 1.04 -1.31
C PRO A 32 4.67 1.96 -1.76
N ILE A 33 4.54 3.08 -1.06
CA ILE A 33 3.60 4.16 -1.37
C ILE A 33 4.41 5.32 -1.96
N LEU A 34 4.13 5.68 -3.20
CA LEU A 34 4.76 6.80 -3.88
C LEU A 34 3.84 8.01 -3.92
N ASP A 35 4.42 9.21 -3.91
CA ASP A 35 3.71 10.39 -4.34
C ASP A 35 3.50 10.34 -5.86
N ARG A 36 2.27 10.58 -6.33
CA ARG A 36 1.91 10.41 -7.75
C ARG A 36 2.73 11.31 -8.66
N THR A 37 2.92 12.57 -8.25
CA THR A 37 3.53 13.63 -9.06
C THR A 37 5.04 13.55 -9.03
N SER A 38 5.63 13.54 -7.83
CA SER A 38 7.08 13.56 -7.64
C SER A 38 7.73 12.18 -7.76
N LYS A 39 6.94 11.10 -7.75
CA LYS A 39 7.41 9.70 -7.73
C LYS A 39 8.31 9.37 -6.54
N ARG A 40 8.31 10.22 -5.51
CA ARG A 40 9.08 10.00 -4.28
C ARG A 40 8.39 8.95 -3.42
N LEU A 41 9.18 8.10 -2.78
CA LEU A 41 8.69 7.21 -1.73
C LEU A 41 8.24 8.05 -0.53
N ILE A 42 6.98 7.92 -0.16
CA ILE A 42 6.37 8.66 0.96
C ILE A 42 5.95 7.74 2.11
N GLY A 43 5.94 6.41 1.90
CA GLY A 43 5.63 5.45 2.93
C GLY A 43 5.62 4.01 2.42
N ALA A 44 5.15 3.10 3.27
CA ALA A 44 4.93 1.70 2.93
C ALA A 44 3.73 1.17 3.72
N LEU A 45 3.01 0.21 3.14
CA LEU A 45 1.96 -0.55 3.82
C LEU A 45 2.35 -2.02 3.84
N ARG A 46 2.21 -2.68 4.99
CA ARG A 46 2.51 -4.10 5.15
C ARG A 46 1.31 -4.89 5.64
N ILE A 47 1.30 -6.19 5.40
CA ILE A 47 0.25 -7.09 5.90
C ILE A 47 0.15 -7.08 7.43
N THR A 48 1.27 -6.82 8.12
CA THR A 48 1.33 -6.73 9.58
C THR A 48 0.65 -5.49 10.13
N ASP A 49 0.40 -4.50 9.27
CA ASP A 49 -0.26 -3.26 9.66
C ASP A 49 -1.80 -3.43 9.62
N ILE A 50 -2.32 -4.48 8.95
CA ILE A 50 -3.76 -4.75 8.82
C ILE A 50 -4.47 -4.83 10.19
N PRO A 51 -3.99 -5.62 11.18
CA PRO A 51 -4.66 -5.68 12.48
C PRO A 51 -4.73 -4.32 13.17
N LEU A 52 -3.68 -3.49 13.02
CA LEU A 52 -3.63 -2.14 13.59
C LEU A 52 -4.62 -1.20 12.90
N LEU A 53 -4.76 -1.32 11.57
CA LEU A 53 -5.74 -0.54 10.82
C LEU A 53 -7.16 -0.92 11.23
N LEU A 54 -7.46 -2.22 11.37
CA LEU A 54 -8.78 -2.71 11.76
C LEU A 54 -9.19 -2.30 13.18
N ASP A 55 -8.22 -2.11 14.08
CA ASP A 55 -8.46 -1.60 15.43
C ASP A 55 -8.72 -0.07 15.45
N ASP A 56 -8.30 0.64 14.39
CA ASP A 56 -8.56 2.07 14.27
C ASP A 56 -10.00 2.32 13.84
N SER A 57 -10.83 2.57 14.84
CA SER A 57 -12.24 2.92 14.63
C SER A 57 -12.40 4.09 13.66
N ARG A 58 -11.48 5.06 13.58
CA ARG A 58 -11.61 6.21 12.66
C ARG A 58 -11.53 5.83 11.18
N LEU A 59 -10.90 4.69 10.88
CA LEU A 59 -10.77 4.19 9.50
C LEU A 59 -11.99 3.36 9.07
N PHE A 60 -12.71 2.78 10.04
CA PHE A 60 -13.79 1.82 9.78
C PHE A 60 -15.15 2.19 10.41
N SER A 61 -15.26 3.31 11.12
CA SER A 61 -16.47 3.76 11.83
C SER A 61 -17.56 4.37 10.94
N GLY A 62 -17.43 4.27 9.61
CA GLY A 62 -18.31 4.94 8.64
C GLY A 62 -19.12 3.99 7.76
N ARG A 63 -19.33 2.74 8.16
CA ARG A 63 -20.20 1.79 7.45
C ARG A 63 -21.61 1.77 8.02
#